data_AF-K6BTK2-F1
#
_entry.id   AF-K6BTK2-F1
#
_cell.length_a   1.000
_cell.length_b   1.000
_cell.length_c   1.000
_cell.angle_alpha   90.00
_cell.angle_beta   90.00
_cell.angle_gamma   90.00
#
_symmetry.space_group_name_H-M   'P 1'
#
loop_
_entity.id
_entity.type
_entity.pdbx_description
1 polymer ?
#
loop_
_entity_poly.entity_id
_entity_poly.type
_entity_poly.pdbx_seq_one_letter_code
_entity_poly.pdbx_strand_id
1 'polypeptide(L)'
;MEKEEELSLISNQLLLNGTLTKCPSLLHGKMGISIFFFHYARYVQDDLYSEYAMDLIRGLLEQLHANYRADYEKGIAGIGVGFSYLLEKRFLDLEEEAFDDFDERMYRAVWYDPCPNFSRYEGMCGYGEYWLARLRRNFSSKRALDSLSQIVERIEMASEELDWDEWQDAYRFFQGLRVCPALNIPPVLLKRSALAMEHGSREDNSDLSQAKETVSMGLLSGYAGKGLALLTELGAMDSSWKTFI
;
A
#
# COMPACT_ATOMS: atom_id res chain seq x y z
N MET A 1 1.01 -25.99 16.45
CA MET A 1 0.06 -25.96 17.59
C MET A 1 -0.15 -24.54 18.11
N GLU A 2 0.72 -23.95 18.94
CA GLU A 2 0.47 -22.61 19.51
C GLU A 2 0.23 -21.50 18.46
N LYS A 3 1.05 -21.45 17.40
CA LYS A 3 0.89 -20.47 16.30
C LYS A 3 -0.35 -20.70 15.44
N GLU A 4 -0.80 -21.95 15.29
CA GLU A 4 -1.99 -22.28 14.50
C GLU A 4 -3.26 -21.93 15.27
N GLU A 5 -3.25 -22.16 16.59
CA GLU A 5 -4.31 -21.71 17.50
C GLU A 5 -4.41 -20.18 17.51
N GLU A 6 -3.27 -19.47 17.57
CA GLU A 6 -3.23 -18.02 17.46
C GLU A 6 -3.76 -17.54 16.10
N LEU A 7 -3.33 -18.15 14.99
CA LEU A 7 -3.81 -17.82 13.65
C LEU A 7 -5.32 -18.03 13.53
N SER A 8 -5.86 -19.12 14.09
CA SER A 8 -7.30 -19.37 14.14
C SER A 8 -8.05 -18.33 14.98
N LEU A 9 -7.45 -17.85 16.08
CA LEU A 9 -8.05 -16.77 16.87
C LEU A 9 -8.11 -15.47 16.05
N ILE A 10 -7.03 -15.14 15.34
CA ILE A 10 -6.97 -13.98 14.45
C ILE A 10 -8.02 -14.07 13.34
N SER A 11 -8.14 -15.21 12.67
CA SER A 11 -9.14 -15.39 11.61
C SER A 11 -10.55 -15.20 12.13
N ASN A 12 -10.85 -15.70 13.34
CA ASN A 12 -12.16 -15.52 13.98
C ASN A 12 -12.44 -14.05 14.31
N GLN A 13 -11.46 -13.30 14.82
CA GLN A 13 -11.61 -11.86 15.06
C GLN A 13 -11.88 -11.09 13.76
N LEU A 14 -11.16 -11.43 12.69
CA LEU A 14 -11.32 -10.79 11.39
C LEU A 14 -12.65 -11.17 10.71
N LEU A 15 -13.15 -12.40 10.87
CA LEU A 15 -14.46 -12.81 10.34
C LEU A 15 -15.60 -12.02 10.99
N LEU A 16 -15.55 -11.86 12.32
CA LEU A 16 -16.57 -11.15 13.08
C LEU A 16 -16.61 -9.65 12.78
N ASN A 17 -15.45 -9.05 12.48
CA ASN A 17 -15.30 -7.59 12.39
C ASN A 17 -15.03 -7.07 10.96
N GLY A 18 -14.72 -7.94 9.99
CA GLY A 18 -14.30 -7.53 8.65
C GLY A 18 -15.37 -6.73 7.92
N THR A 19 -16.61 -7.24 7.85
CA THR A 19 -17.73 -6.53 7.21
C THR A 19 -18.13 -5.26 7.96
N LEU A 20 -17.94 -5.23 9.29
CA LEU A 20 -18.16 -4.07 10.16
C LEU A 20 -17.08 -2.99 9.99
N THR A 21 -15.92 -3.35 9.44
CA THR A 21 -14.80 -2.41 9.23
C THR A 21 -15.20 -1.36 8.20
N LYS A 22 -15.28 -0.11 8.64
CA LYS A 22 -15.70 1.02 7.78
C LYS A 22 -14.62 1.51 6.84
N CYS A 23 -13.34 1.36 7.20
CA CYS A 23 -12.25 1.82 6.36
C CYS A 23 -12.07 0.86 5.17
N PRO A 24 -12.06 1.34 3.91
CA PRO A 24 -11.82 0.48 2.75
C PRO A 24 -10.32 0.24 2.50
N SER A 25 -9.43 0.97 3.18
CA SER A 25 -8.02 1.08 2.81
C SER A 25 -7.19 -0.19 3.01
N LEU A 26 -5.99 -0.18 2.41
CA LEU A 26 -5.01 -1.25 2.55
C LEU A 26 -4.51 -1.39 3.99
N LEU A 27 -4.06 -0.29 4.62
CA LEU A 27 -3.38 -0.36 5.91
C LEU A 27 -4.33 -0.59 7.08
N HIS A 28 -5.54 -0.03 7.03
CA HIS A 28 -6.45 0.02 8.17
C HIS A 28 -7.78 -0.67 7.92
N GLY A 29 -7.98 -1.20 6.72
CA GLY A 29 -9.32 -1.46 6.21
C GLY A 29 -9.52 -2.81 5.53
N LYS A 30 -10.67 -2.91 4.87
CA LYS A 30 -11.18 -4.11 4.21
C LYS A 30 -10.19 -4.70 3.20
N MET A 31 -9.42 -3.88 2.47
CA MET A 31 -8.43 -4.39 1.51
C MET A 31 -7.35 -5.22 2.22
N GLY A 32 -6.80 -4.74 3.33
CA GLY A 32 -5.83 -5.48 4.13
C GLY A 32 -6.37 -6.80 4.69
N ILE A 33 -7.60 -6.76 5.18
CA ILE A 33 -8.30 -7.95 5.69
C ILE A 33 -8.56 -8.96 4.55
N SER A 34 -8.91 -8.48 3.36
CA SER A 34 -9.13 -9.32 2.17
C SER A 34 -7.84 -10.05 1.79
N ILE A 35 -6.70 -9.34 1.75
CA ILE A 35 -5.39 -9.93 1.48
C ILE A 35 -5.08 -11.06 2.47
N PHE A 36 -5.33 -10.83 3.77
CA PHE A 36 -5.19 -11.89 4.77
C PHE A 36 -6.06 -13.11 4.45
N PHE A 37 -7.36 -12.92 4.17
CA PHE A 37 -8.26 -14.04 3.94
C PHE A 37 -7.98 -14.81 2.66
N PHE A 38 -7.46 -14.19 1.60
CA PHE A 38 -6.99 -14.92 0.42
C PHE A 38 -5.82 -15.87 0.74
N HIS A 39 -4.85 -15.41 1.52
CA HIS A 39 -3.76 -16.27 1.97
C HIS A 39 -4.22 -17.33 2.95
N TYR A 40 -5.10 -16.95 3.89
CA TYR A 40 -5.64 -17.88 4.86
C TYR A 40 -6.45 -18.99 4.19
N ALA A 41 -7.32 -18.66 3.22
CA ALA A 41 -8.07 -19.62 2.41
C ALA A 41 -7.14 -20.64 1.74
N ARG A 42 -6.05 -20.16 1.12
CA ARG A 42 -5.03 -21.01 0.51
C ARG A 42 -4.32 -21.90 1.53
N TYR A 43 -4.03 -21.39 2.72
CA TYR A 43 -3.37 -22.13 3.80
C TYR A 43 -4.24 -23.28 4.34
N VAL A 44 -5.52 -23.01 4.62
CA VAL A 44 -6.45 -24.01 5.18
C VAL A 44 -7.17 -24.84 4.12
N GLN A 45 -7.01 -24.49 2.83
CA GLN A 45 -7.69 -25.10 1.68
C GLN A 45 -9.22 -25.05 1.77
N ASP A 46 -9.74 -23.90 2.18
CA ASP A 46 -11.19 -23.66 2.28
C ASP A 46 -11.57 -22.36 1.56
N ASP A 47 -12.30 -22.52 0.46
CA ASP A 47 -12.69 -21.44 -0.44
C ASP A 47 -13.68 -20.46 0.21
N LEU A 48 -14.39 -20.86 1.29
CA LEU A 48 -15.30 -19.97 2.02
C LEU A 48 -14.60 -18.70 2.52
N TYR A 49 -13.32 -18.80 2.88
CA TYR A 49 -12.54 -17.64 3.31
C TYR A 49 -12.20 -16.71 2.12
N SER A 50 -12.01 -17.27 0.92
CA SER A 50 -11.81 -16.46 -0.29
C SER A 50 -13.11 -15.80 -0.75
N GLU A 51 -14.26 -16.47 -0.59
CA GLU A 51 -15.59 -15.89 -0.84
C GLU A 51 -15.85 -14.71 0.11
N TYR A 52 -15.49 -14.87 1.39
CA TYR A 52 -15.56 -13.78 2.36
C TYR A 52 -14.63 -12.61 2.00
N ALA A 53 -13.39 -12.88 1.54
CA ALA A 53 -12.49 -11.85 1.05
C ALA A 53 -13.09 -11.09 -0.15
N MET A 54 -13.78 -11.78 -1.05
CA MET A 54 -14.50 -11.16 -2.16
C MET A 54 -15.66 -10.27 -1.70
N ASP A 55 -16.40 -10.65 -0.66
CA ASP A 55 -17.46 -9.81 -0.09
C ASP A 55 -16.90 -8.53 0.53
N LEU A 56 -15.73 -8.60 1.18
CA LEU A 56 -15.02 -7.41 1.66
C LEU A 56 -14.58 -6.51 0.51
N ILE A 57 -14.11 -7.08 -0.61
CA ILE A 57 -13.79 -6.33 -1.83
C ILE A 57 -15.02 -5.66 -2.42
N ARG A 58 -16.16 -6.36 -2.53
CA ARG A 58 -17.40 -5.73 -3.02
C ARG A 58 -17.79 -4.55 -2.12
N GLY A 59 -17.83 -4.79 -0.81
CA GLY A 59 -18.19 -3.77 0.17
C GLY A 59 -17.19 -2.62 0.32
N LEU A 60 -15.93 -2.78 -0.11
CA LEU A 60 -14.98 -1.66 -0.17
C LEU A 60 -15.17 -0.85 -1.46
N LEU A 61 -15.40 -1.51 -2.61
CA LEU A 61 -15.63 -0.84 -3.89
C LEU A 61 -16.90 0.01 -3.88
N GLU A 62 -17.97 -0.45 -3.22
CA GLU A 62 -19.21 0.30 -3.02
C GLU A 62 -19.03 1.63 -2.25
N GLN A 63 -17.95 1.77 -1.49
CA GLN A 63 -17.66 2.99 -0.71
C GLN A 63 -16.87 4.02 -1.50
N LEU A 64 -16.24 3.61 -2.61
CA LEU A 64 -15.40 4.48 -3.39
C LEU A 64 -16.25 5.36 -4.31
N HIS A 65 -15.84 6.61 -4.45
CA HIS A 65 -16.47 7.57 -5.34
C HIS A 65 -15.39 8.43 -6.03
N ALA A 66 -15.75 9.14 -7.10
CA ALA A 66 -14.80 9.90 -7.92
C ALA A 66 -13.92 10.91 -7.15
N ASN A 67 -14.37 11.39 -5.98
CA ASN A 67 -13.61 12.31 -5.12
C ASN A 67 -13.01 11.67 -3.87
N TYR A 68 -12.87 10.32 -3.84
CA TYR A 68 -12.34 9.65 -2.66
C TYR A 68 -10.88 10.07 -2.42
N ARG A 69 -10.39 9.96 -1.20
CA ARG A 69 -9.01 10.38 -0.87
C ARG A 69 -7.99 9.53 -1.67
N ALA A 70 -6.91 10.16 -2.14
CA ALA A 70 -5.94 9.53 -3.05
C ALA A 70 -4.75 8.89 -2.35
N ASP A 71 -4.50 9.26 -1.09
CA ASP A 71 -3.37 8.82 -0.29
C ASP A 71 -3.25 7.31 -0.12
N TYR A 72 -2.05 6.89 0.26
CA TYR A 72 -1.72 5.48 0.39
C TYR A 72 -2.33 4.87 1.66
N GLU A 73 -2.31 5.60 2.77
CA GLU A 73 -2.73 5.09 4.07
C GLU A 73 -4.21 4.70 4.12
N LYS A 74 -5.07 5.59 3.59
CA LYS A 74 -6.52 5.50 3.72
C LYS A 74 -7.26 5.60 2.37
N GLY A 75 -6.55 5.77 1.26
CA GLY A 75 -7.11 6.13 -0.04
C GLY A 75 -6.82 5.16 -1.19
N ILE A 76 -7.10 5.67 -2.39
CA ILE A 76 -7.03 4.91 -3.65
C ILE A 76 -5.63 4.39 -3.95
N ALA A 77 -4.56 5.12 -3.63
CA ALA A 77 -3.21 4.64 -3.90
C ALA A 77 -2.92 3.29 -3.22
N GLY A 78 -3.20 3.19 -1.93
CA GLY A 78 -3.00 1.95 -1.18
C GLY A 78 -3.94 0.84 -1.64
N ILE A 79 -5.21 1.17 -1.90
CA ILE A 79 -6.19 0.19 -2.43
C ILE A 79 -5.72 -0.38 -3.77
N GLY A 80 -5.25 0.46 -4.69
CA GLY A 80 -4.74 0.04 -6.00
C GLY A 80 -3.46 -0.80 -5.92
N VAL A 81 -2.56 -0.48 -4.99
CA VAL A 81 -1.40 -1.32 -4.67
C VAL A 81 -1.85 -2.69 -4.12
N GLY A 82 -2.86 -2.71 -3.25
CA GLY A 82 -3.48 -3.95 -2.77
C GLY A 82 -4.05 -4.82 -3.88
N PHE A 83 -4.81 -4.24 -4.82
CA PHE A 83 -5.28 -4.97 -6.00
C PHE A 83 -4.14 -5.50 -6.87
N SER A 84 -3.11 -4.69 -7.10
CA SER A 84 -1.93 -5.11 -7.88
C SER A 84 -1.25 -6.33 -7.26
N TYR A 85 -1.16 -6.38 -5.92
CA TYR A 85 -0.67 -7.55 -5.20
C TYR A 85 -1.55 -8.78 -5.35
N LEU A 86 -2.88 -8.63 -5.23
CA LEU A 86 -3.80 -9.75 -5.38
C LEU A 86 -3.73 -10.37 -6.78
N LEU A 87 -3.54 -9.54 -7.81
CA LEU A 87 -3.31 -9.99 -9.18
C LEU A 87 -1.95 -10.71 -9.31
N GLU A 88 -0.87 -10.15 -8.77
CA GLU A 88 0.45 -10.77 -8.78
C GLU A 88 0.45 -12.17 -8.15
N LYS A 89 -0.27 -12.33 -7.03
CA LYS A 89 -0.40 -13.62 -6.32
C LYS A 89 -1.48 -14.54 -6.90
N ARG A 90 -2.11 -14.15 -8.02
CA ARG A 90 -3.18 -14.87 -8.73
C ARG A 90 -4.38 -15.21 -7.84
N PHE A 91 -4.73 -14.30 -6.93
CA PHE A 91 -5.98 -14.39 -6.16
C PHE A 91 -7.16 -13.79 -6.91
N LEU A 92 -6.89 -12.80 -7.76
CA LEU A 92 -7.85 -12.17 -8.65
C LEU A 92 -7.37 -12.29 -10.10
N ASP A 93 -8.31 -12.15 -11.01
CA ASP A 93 -8.07 -12.00 -12.44
C ASP A 93 -8.91 -10.82 -12.93
N LEU A 94 -8.27 -9.67 -13.18
CA LEU A 94 -8.90 -8.42 -13.59
C LEU A 94 -8.21 -7.88 -14.83
N GLU A 95 -9.02 -7.40 -15.77
CA GLU A 95 -8.55 -6.70 -16.97
C GLU A 95 -8.07 -5.28 -16.62
N GLU A 96 -7.40 -4.61 -17.56
CA GLU A 96 -6.81 -3.27 -17.29
C GLU A 96 -7.87 -2.21 -17.03
N GLU A 97 -9.01 -2.32 -17.73
CA GLU A 97 -10.17 -1.44 -17.66
C GLU A 97 -10.78 -1.38 -16.25
N ALA A 98 -10.57 -2.43 -15.44
CA ALA A 98 -11.01 -2.46 -14.05
C ALA A 98 -10.36 -1.37 -13.17
N PHE A 99 -9.28 -0.74 -13.66
CA PHE A 99 -8.56 0.31 -12.96
C PHE A 99 -8.83 1.71 -13.51
N ASP A 100 -9.65 1.88 -14.56
CA ASP A 100 -9.82 3.19 -15.22
C ASP A 100 -10.25 4.29 -14.25
N ASP A 101 -11.21 4.01 -13.36
CA ASP A 101 -11.67 4.95 -12.34
C ASP A 101 -10.57 5.28 -11.30
N PHE A 102 -9.73 4.30 -10.97
CA PHE A 102 -8.60 4.52 -10.05
C PHE A 102 -7.49 5.33 -10.73
N ASP A 103 -7.15 4.98 -11.97
CA ASP A 103 -6.16 5.67 -12.79
C ASP A 103 -6.59 7.12 -13.02
N GLU A 104 -7.89 7.38 -13.25
CA GLU A 104 -8.44 8.73 -13.37
C GLU A 104 -8.31 9.52 -12.08
N ARG A 105 -8.71 8.93 -10.95
CA ARG A 105 -8.60 9.58 -9.65
C ARG A 105 -7.16 9.90 -9.28
N MET A 106 -6.24 8.97 -9.51
CA MET A 106 -4.82 9.12 -9.20
C MET A 106 -4.14 10.09 -10.16
N TYR A 107 -4.57 10.15 -11.41
CA TYR A 107 -4.06 11.14 -12.37
C TYR A 107 -4.43 12.54 -11.91
N ARG A 108 -5.69 12.76 -11.50
CA ARG A 108 -6.09 14.03 -10.92
C ARG A 108 -5.29 14.39 -9.67
N ALA A 109 -4.97 13.41 -8.82
CA ALA A 109 -4.18 13.62 -7.62
C ALA A 109 -2.77 14.15 -7.91
N VAL A 110 -2.11 13.62 -8.95
CA VAL A 110 -0.76 14.01 -9.32
C VAL A 110 -0.72 15.39 -10.01
N TRP A 111 -1.70 15.66 -10.87
CA TRP A 111 -1.65 16.80 -11.81
C TRP A 111 -2.42 18.03 -11.34
N TYR A 112 -3.51 17.86 -10.59
CA TYR A 112 -4.48 18.94 -10.35
C TYR A 112 -4.79 19.17 -8.88
N ASP A 113 -4.76 18.13 -8.04
CA ASP A 113 -4.98 18.30 -6.60
C ASP A 113 -3.78 19.06 -5.96
N PRO A 114 -4.03 19.90 -4.94
CA PRO A 114 -2.95 20.53 -4.17
C PRO A 114 -1.99 19.50 -3.59
N CYS A 115 -0.68 19.79 -3.56
CA CYS A 115 0.28 18.95 -2.84
C CYS A 115 -0.06 18.97 -1.35
N PRO A 116 -0.37 17.84 -0.69
CA PRO A 116 -0.47 17.84 0.76
C PRO A 116 0.91 17.81 1.42
N ASN A 117 1.80 16.94 0.92
CA ASN A 117 3.19 16.71 1.35
C ASN A 117 3.84 15.67 0.40
N PHE A 118 5.08 15.26 0.69
CA PHE A 118 5.83 14.26 -0.07
C PHE A 118 5.99 12.92 0.65
N SER A 119 5.32 12.73 1.79
CA SER A 119 5.34 11.47 2.54
C SER A 119 4.77 10.30 1.73
N ARG A 120 5.13 9.09 2.13
CA ARG A 120 4.54 7.85 1.62
C ARG A 120 3.06 7.73 1.95
N TYR A 121 2.66 8.05 3.17
CA TYR A 121 1.33 7.72 3.65
C TYR A 121 0.26 8.68 3.15
N GLU A 122 0.55 9.98 3.12
CA GLU A 122 -0.42 11.02 2.80
C GLU A 122 -0.12 11.79 1.52
N GLY A 123 1.07 11.60 0.92
CA GLY A 123 1.59 12.50 -0.12
C GLY A 123 2.19 11.85 -1.36
N MET A 124 3.08 12.63 -1.98
CA MET A 124 3.87 12.37 -3.19
C MET A 124 4.23 10.90 -3.42
N CYS A 125 5.02 10.39 -2.49
CA CYS A 125 5.64 9.08 -2.64
C CYS A 125 4.60 7.96 -2.65
N GLY A 126 3.50 8.10 -1.90
CA GLY A 126 2.38 7.16 -1.91
C GLY A 126 1.67 7.08 -3.26
N TYR A 127 1.49 8.23 -3.93
CA TYR A 127 0.92 8.25 -5.29
C TYR A 127 1.88 7.57 -6.27
N GLY A 128 3.19 7.72 -6.04
CA GLY A 128 4.24 7.05 -6.79
C GLY A 128 4.17 5.53 -6.69
N GLU A 129 3.87 4.97 -5.51
CA GLU A 129 3.71 3.52 -5.33
C GLU A 129 2.56 2.94 -6.15
N TYR A 130 1.44 3.66 -6.25
CA TYR A 130 0.34 3.29 -7.14
C TYR A 130 0.80 3.21 -8.60
N TRP A 131 1.43 4.28 -9.11
CA TRP A 131 1.85 4.31 -10.51
C TRP A 131 2.98 3.33 -10.83
N LEU A 132 3.87 3.05 -9.88
CA LEU A 132 4.85 1.99 -9.98
C LEU A 132 4.18 0.62 -10.11
N ALA A 133 3.14 0.34 -9.32
CA ALA A 133 2.39 -0.90 -9.41
C ALA A 133 1.70 -1.05 -10.77
N ARG A 134 1.09 0.02 -11.29
CA ARG A 134 0.51 0.05 -12.65
C ARG A 134 1.57 -0.19 -13.73
N LEU A 135 2.72 0.47 -13.64
CA LEU A 135 3.79 0.35 -14.63
C LEU A 135 4.40 -1.06 -14.66
N ARG A 136 4.52 -1.74 -13.52
CA ARG A 136 5.01 -3.13 -13.46
C ARG A 136 4.10 -4.11 -14.19
N ARG A 137 2.80 -3.82 -14.29
CA ARG A 137 1.84 -4.62 -15.07
C ARG A 137 1.87 -4.26 -16.54
N ASN A 138 2.01 -2.98 -16.86
CA ASN A 138 2.10 -2.48 -18.22
C ASN A 138 3.26 -1.47 -18.38
N PHE A 139 4.44 -1.97 -18.73
CA PHE A 139 5.66 -1.16 -18.91
C PHE A 139 5.56 -0.12 -20.03
N SER A 140 4.56 -0.23 -20.91
CA SER A 140 4.29 0.72 -21.98
C SER A 140 3.25 1.79 -21.62
N SER A 141 2.73 1.77 -20.38
CA SER A 141 1.73 2.73 -19.92
C SER A 141 2.30 4.14 -19.88
N LYS A 142 2.00 4.92 -20.93
CA LYS A 142 2.38 6.33 -21.00
C LYS A 142 1.83 7.12 -19.81
N ARG A 143 0.59 6.84 -19.40
CA ARG A 143 -0.05 7.51 -18.26
C ARG A 143 0.71 7.31 -16.96
N ALA A 144 1.19 6.08 -16.71
CA ALA A 144 2.00 5.78 -15.53
C ALA A 144 3.38 6.46 -15.61
N LEU A 145 4.05 6.40 -16.77
CA LEU A 145 5.34 7.07 -16.98
C LEU A 145 5.26 8.60 -16.80
N ASP A 146 4.26 9.23 -17.39
CA ASP A 146 4.05 10.68 -17.30
C ASP A 146 3.76 11.08 -15.83
N SER A 147 2.94 10.30 -15.12
CA SER A 147 2.62 10.57 -13.71
C SER A 147 3.83 10.37 -12.79
N LEU A 148 4.64 9.34 -13.01
CA LEU A 148 5.89 9.12 -12.25
C LEU A 148 6.91 10.23 -12.50
N SER A 149 7.05 10.67 -13.76
CA SER A 149 7.92 11.81 -14.12
C SER A 149 7.47 13.08 -13.39
N GLN A 150 6.17 13.36 -13.40
CA GLN A 150 5.60 14.53 -12.73
C GLN A 150 5.85 14.52 -11.22
N ILE A 151 5.82 13.35 -10.57
CA ILE A 151 6.15 13.23 -9.14
C ILE A 151 7.62 13.54 -8.89
N VAL A 152 8.54 13.02 -9.72
CA VAL A 152 9.98 13.33 -9.61
C VAL A 152 10.24 14.82 -9.77
N GLU A 153 9.63 15.47 -10.75
CA GLU A 153 9.76 16.92 -10.97
C GLU A 153 9.24 17.73 -9.78
N ARG A 154 8.14 17.31 -9.16
CA ARG A 154 7.59 18.01 -7.98
C ARG A 154 8.48 17.84 -6.74
N ILE A 155 9.07 16.66 -6.54
CA ILE A 155 10.08 16.46 -5.49
C ILE A 155 11.31 17.33 -5.74
N GLU A 156 11.74 17.46 -7.00
CA GLU A 156 12.85 18.34 -7.36
C GLU A 156 12.56 19.81 -7.02
N MET A 157 11.38 20.30 -7.42
CA MET A 157 10.93 21.67 -7.14
C MET A 157 10.86 21.97 -5.64
N ALA A 158 10.40 21.00 -4.83
CA ALA A 158 10.25 21.15 -3.40
C ALA A 158 11.50 20.71 -2.61
N SER A 159 12.62 20.40 -3.26
CA SER A 159 13.76 19.73 -2.62
C SER A 159 14.32 20.45 -1.38
N GLU A 160 14.21 21.78 -1.31
CA GLU A 160 14.63 22.55 -0.13
C GLU A 160 13.60 22.61 1.00
N GLU A 161 12.37 22.18 0.75
CA GLU A 161 11.24 22.22 1.69
C GLU A 161 10.98 20.87 2.35
N LEU A 162 11.43 19.77 1.73
CA LEU A 162 11.24 18.41 2.26
C LEU A 162 11.97 18.21 3.59
N ASP A 163 11.28 17.62 4.56
CA ASP A 163 11.88 17.16 5.81
C ASP A 163 12.64 15.83 5.64
N TRP A 164 13.27 15.35 6.72
CA TRP A 164 14.08 14.13 6.68
C TRP A 164 13.25 12.87 6.40
N ASP A 165 12.02 12.79 6.91
CA ASP A 165 11.15 11.62 6.73
C ASP A 165 10.62 11.58 5.29
N GLU A 166 10.23 12.73 4.74
CA GLU A 166 9.87 12.87 3.34
C GLU A 166 11.02 12.52 2.41
N TRP A 167 12.27 12.88 2.76
CA TRP A 167 13.44 12.48 1.98
C TRP A 167 13.73 10.97 2.05
N GLN A 168 13.44 10.31 3.17
CA GLN A 168 13.53 8.85 3.27
C GLN A 168 12.45 8.16 2.43
N ASP A 169 11.24 8.70 2.40
CA ASP A 169 10.17 8.19 1.53
C ASP A 169 10.49 8.42 0.05
N ALA A 170 11.04 9.58 -0.30
CA ALA A 170 11.53 9.86 -1.64
C ALA A 170 12.64 8.90 -2.05
N TYR A 171 13.56 8.55 -1.13
CA TYR A 171 14.58 7.53 -1.37
C TYR A 171 13.95 6.19 -1.76
N ARG A 172 12.98 5.70 -0.99
CA ARG A 172 12.28 4.42 -1.25
C ARG A 172 11.57 4.46 -2.60
N PHE A 173 10.88 5.56 -2.90
CA PHE A 173 10.23 5.79 -4.19
C PHE A 173 11.25 5.72 -5.35
N PHE A 174 12.39 6.40 -5.23
CA PHE A 174 13.44 6.39 -6.25
C PHE A 174 14.08 5.00 -6.43
N GLN A 175 14.23 4.20 -5.37
CA GLN A 175 14.65 2.81 -5.51
C GLN A 175 13.64 2.01 -6.33
N GLY A 176 12.35 2.22 -6.08
CA GLY A 176 11.26 1.61 -6.85
C GLY A 176 11.31 1.94 -8.33
N LEU A 177 11.75 3.16 -8.69
CA LEU A 177 11.90 3.63 -10.07
C LEU A 177 13.09 3.04 -10.82
N ARG A 178 14.10 2.48 -10.14
CA ARG A 178 15.28 1.87 -10.80
C ARG A 178 14.92 0.71 -11.74
N VAL A 179 13.75 0.11 -11.55
CA VAL A 179 13.21 -0.92 -12.46
C VAL A 179 12.74 -0.35 -13.80
N CYS A 180 12.70 0.97 -13.95
CA CYS A 180 12.23 1.67 -15.14
C CYS A 180 13.35 2.55 -15.75
N PRO A 181 14.10 2.03 -16.74
CA PRO A 181 15.18 2.78 -17.39
C PRO A 181 14.73 4.05 -18.12
N ALA A 182 13.44 4.16 -18.45
CA ALA A 182 12.87 5.31 -19.15
C ALA A 182 12.76 6.57 -18.28
N LEU A 183 12.82 6.44 -16.96
CA LEU A 183 12.68 7.55 -16.02
C LEU A 183 14.06 7.96 -15.50
N ASN A 184 14.49 9.17 -15.84
CA ASN A 184 15.75 9.72 -15.36
C ASN A 184 15.52 10.48 -14.05
N ILE A 185 16.15 10.01 -12.97
CA ILE A 185 16.13 10.70 -11.68
C ILE A 185 17.39 11.56 -11.59
N PRO A 186 17.27 12.88 -11.40
CA PRO A 186 18.43 13.75 -11.26
C PRO A 186 19.41 13.23 -10.19
N PRO A 187 20.73 13.13 -10.49
CA PRO A 187 21.72 12.59 -9.54
C PRO A 187 21.76 13.33 -8.19
N VAL A 188 21.39 14.62 -8.17
CA VAL A 188 21.30 15.42 -6.95
C VAL A 188 20.23 14.88 -5.99
N LEU A 189 19.06 14.47 -6.50
CA LEU A 189 18.00 13.90 -5.69
C LEU A 189 18.39 12.54 -5.13
N LEU A 190 19.07 11.70 -5.94
CA LEU A 190 19.61 10.42 -5.48
C LEU A 190 20.62 10.59 -4.35
N LYS A 191 21.51 11.58 -4.45
CA LYS A 191 22.49 11.88 -3.41
C LYS A 191 21.83 12.39 -2.13
N ARG A 192 20.88 13.32 -2.24
CA ARG A 192 20.21 13.94 -1.09
C ARG A 192 19.32 12.94 -0.34
N SER A 193 18.52 12.16 -1.07
CA SER A 193 17.68 11.10 -0.50
C SER A 193 18.50 10.00 0.17
N ALA A 194 19.68 9.64 -0.37
CA ALA A 194 20.59 8.69 0.29
C ALA A 194 21.14 9.23 1.62
N LEU A 195 21.46 10.53 1.71
CA LEU A 195 21.91 11.16 2.96
C LEU A 195 20.83 11.11 4.06
N ALA A 196 19.55 11.22 3.68
CA ALA A 196 18.45 11.12 4.63
C ALA A 196 18.32 9.75 5.27
N MET A 197 18.58 8.68 4.51
CA MET A 197 18.63 7.31 5.05
C MET A 197 19.74 7.12 6.08
N GLU A 198 20.86 7.84 5.95
CA GLU A 198 21.95 7.81 6.93
C GLU A 198 21.59 8.60 8.20
N HIS A 199 20.78 9.66 8.10
CA HIS A 199 20.30 10.45 9.24
C HIS A 199 19.30 9.69 10.12
N GLY A 200 18.28 9.04 9.53
CA GLY A 200 17.24 8.34 10.29
C GLY A 200 17.78 7.23 11.19
N SER A 201 18.88 6.57 10.79
CA SER A 201 19.53 5.53 11.60
C SER A 201 20.21 6.04 12.89
N ARG A 202 20.28 7.35 13.14
CA ARG A 202 20.89 7.96 14.33
C ARG A 202 19.90 8.46 15.39
N GLU A 203 18.62 8.65 15.06
CA GLU A 203 17.65 9.32 15.94
C GLU A 203 16.47 8.47 16.42
N ASP A 204 16.43 7.16 16.09
CA ASP A 204 15.39 6.25 16.59
C ASP A 204 15.61 5.85 18.08
N ASN A 205 15.36 6.81 18.96
CA ASN A 205 15.09 6.61 20.37
C ASN A 205 14.00 7.62 20.77
N SER A 206 12.77 7.41 20.29
CA SER A 206 11.61 8.01 20.95
C SER A 206 10.37 7.14 20.84
N ASP A 207 9.78 6.92 22.00
CA ASP A 207 8.59 6.16 22.29
C ASP A 207 7.39 6.56 21.43
N LEU A 208 6.95 5.69 20.54
CA LEU A 208 5.54 5.61 20.15
C LEU A 208 4.86 4.57 21.04
N SER A 209 4.64 4.95 22.30
CA SER A 209 3.73 4.21 23.18
C SER A 209 2.65 5.13 23.73
N GLN A 210 1.42 4.61 23.68
CA GLN A 210 0.23 5.07 24.40
C GLN A 210 -0.62 6.17 23.74
N ALA A 211 -1.17 5.87 22.57
CA ALA A 211 -2.61 6.08 22.39
C ALA A 211 -3.30 4.74 22.69
N LYS A 212 -4.42 4.76 23.43
CA LYS A 212 -5.29 3.58 23.62
C LYS A 212 -5.78 3.14 22.23
N GLU A 213 -5.05 2.25 21.58
CA GLU A 213 -5.42 1.74 20.26
C GLU A 213 -6.72 0.97 20.39
N THR A 214 -7.78 1.51 19.81
CA THR A 214 -8.85 0.68 19.27
C THR A 214 -8.18 -0.35 18.37
N VAL A 215 -8.26 -1.64 18.73
CA VAL A 215 -7.56 -2.71 18.03
C VAL A 215 -7.90 -2.65 16.54
N SER A 216 -6.92 -2.32 15.70
CA SER A 216 -7.10 -2.21 14.25
C SER A 216 -7.33 -3.59 13.64
N MET A 217 -8.21 -3.68 12.64
CA MET A 217 -8.43 -4.91 11.89
C MET A 217 -7.50 -4.99 10.66
N GLY A 218 -6.87 -3.89 10.27
CA GLY A 218 -6.05 -3.80 9.05
C GLY A 218 -4.65 -4.43 9.17
N LEU A 219 -3.79 -4.07 8.21
CA LEU A 219 -2.39 -4.51 8.15
C LEU A 219 -1.51 -3.79 9.16
N LEU A 220 -1.60 -2.46 9.24
CA LEU A 220 -0.76 -1.67 10.12
C LEU A 220 -1.27 -1.78 11.57
N SER A 221 -0.42 -2.32 12.45
CA SER A 221 -0.72 -2.57 13.87
C SER A 221 -2.01 -3.37 14.13
N GLY A 222 -2.53 -4.07 13.11
CA GLY A 222 -3.84 -4.73 13.17
C GLY A 222 -3.80 -6.25 13.06
N TYR A 223 -4.96 -6.88 13.23
CA TYR A 223 -5.12 -8.33 13.18
C TYR A 223 -4.72 -8.94 11.83
N ALA A 224 -5.05 -8.30 10.71
CA ALA A 224 -4.66 -8.83 9.40
C ALA A 224 -3.14 -8.86 9.22
N GLY A 225 -2.43 -7.81 9.67
CA GLY A 225 -0.96 -7.79 9.64
C GLY A 225 -0.33 -8.88 10.53
N LYS A 226 -0.84 -9.05 11.75
CA LYS A 226 -0.42 -10.15 12.65
C LYS A 226 -0.66 -11.52 12.02
N GLY A 227 -1.82 -11.71 11.39
CA GLY A 227 -2.16 -12.95 10.69
C GLY A 227 -1.23 -13.25 9.52
N LEU A 228 -0.91 -12.25 8.69
CA LEU A 228 0.07 -12.40 7.60
C LEU A 228 1.48 -12.71 8.12
N ALA A 229 1.88 -12.12 9.26
CA ALA A 229 3.16 -12.44 9.90
C ALA A 229 3.21 -13.90 10.35
N LEU A 230 2.16 -14.40 11.01
CA LEU A 230 2.08 -15.82 11.40
C LEU A 230 2.08 -16.76 10.19
N LEU A 231 1.32 -16.45 9.14
CA LEU A 231 1.35 -17.22 7.89
C LEU A 231 2.75 -17.26 7.25
N THR A 232 3.48 -16.15 7.32
CA THR A 232 4.87 -16.09 6.85
C THR A 232 5.77 -16.98 7.71
N GLU A 233 5.63 -16.94 9.04
CA GLU A 233 6.41 -17.76 9.97
C GLU A 233 6.12 -19.26 9.86
N LEU A 234 4.89 -19.62 9.48
CA LEU A 234 4.46 -21.00 9.20
C LEU A 234 4.93 -21.48 7.81
N GLY A 235 5.57 -20.61 7.01
CA GLY A 235 6.05 -20.95 5.67
C GLY A 235 4.95 -21.04 4.62
N ALA A 236 3.74 -20.53 4.90
CA ALA A 236 2.60 -20.55 3.99
C ALA A 236 2.71 -19.50 2.87
N MET A 237 3.49 -18.44 3.09
CA MET A 237 3.71 -17.35 2.14
C MET A 237 5.07 -16.67 2.35
N ASP A 238 5.51 -15.90 1.36
CA ASP A 238 6.72 -15.07 1.45
C ASP A 238 6.47 -13.75 2.22
N SER A 239 7.54 -12.99 2.46
CA SER A 239 7.48 -11.71 3.18
C SER A 239 7.20 -10.49 2.29
N SER A 240 6.76 -10.65 1.04
CA SER A 240 6.54 -9.54 0.09
C SER A 240 5.50 -8.54 0.59
N TRP A 241 4.49 -8.99 1.35
CA TRP A 241 3.45 -8.14 1.94
C TRP A 241 4.00 -7.07 2.90
N LYS A 242 5.19 -7.30 3.48
CA LYS A 242 5.82 -6.31 4.38
C LYS A 242 6.17 -5.02 3.67
N THR A 243 6.29 -5.05 2.34
CA THR A 243 6.50 -3.84 1.53
C THR A 243 5.33 -2.87 1.63
N PHE A 244 4.16 -3.26 2.15
CA PHE A 244 3.04 -2.35 2.35
C PHE A 244 3.20 -1.41 3.54
N ILE A 245 4.01 -1.79 4.53
CA ILE A 245 4.17 -1.12 5.84
C ILE A 245 5.51 -0.41 5.90
#